data_AF-A0A7S4N489-F1
#
_entry.id   AF-A0A7S4N489-F1
#
_cell.length_a   1.000
_cell.length_b   1.000
_cell.length_c   1.000
_cell.angle_alpha   90.00
_cell.angle_beta   90.00
_cell.angle_gamma   90.00
#
_symmetry.space_group_name_H-M   'P 1'
#
loop_
_entity.id
_entity.type
_entity.pdbx_description
1 polymer ?
#
loop_
_entity_poly.entity_id
_entity_poly.type
_entity_poly.pdbx_seq_one_letter_code
_entity_poly.pdbx_strand_id
1 'polypeptide(L)'
;VLSSAQRQCLVAAIEHMHAALENQQWVLFGWRLQFAVRRNDRTRGDLCCTAPTGERICSIAGVRRKLGLASAPPDPLPKPTAAGSDGAVARSGAVFIVQAVGYGTQHVAKAEDLRPPTKR
;
A
#
# COMPACT_ATOMS: atom_id res chain seq x y z
N VAL A 1 9.34 3.56 21.44
CA VAL A 1 9.49 2.56 20.34
C VAL A 1 8.17 1.80 20.20
N LEU A 2 7.62 1.66 18.99
CA LEU A 2 6.33 0.97 18.78
C LEU A 2 6.50 -0.55 18.81
N SER A 3 5.56 -1.26 19.46
CA SER A 3 5.48 -2.72 19.43
C SER A 3 5.05 -3.22 18.04
N SER A 4 5.29 -4.50 17.74
CA SER A 4 4.87 -5.11 16.46
C SER A 4 3.37 -4.97 16.23
N ALA A 5 2.55 -5.23 17.25
CA ALA A 5 1.10 -5.06 17.20
C ALA A 5 0.69 -3.60 16.93
N GLN A 6 1.35 -2.62 17.55
CA GLN A 6 1.09 -1.20 17.30
C GLN A 6 1.44 -0.79 15.87
N ARG A 7 2.54 -1.32 15.33
CA ARG A 7 2.94 -1.05 13.94
C ARG A 7 1.92 -1.61 12.95
N GLN A 8 1.43 -2.83 13.19
CA GLN A 8 0.38 -3.45 12.36
C GLN A 8 -0.94 -2.68 12.45
N CYS A 9 -1.35 -2.29 13.66
CA CYS A 9 -2.55 -1.47 13.88
C CYS A 9 -2.48 -0.13 13.14
N LEU A 10 -1.31 0.52 13.15
CA LEU A 10 -1.11 1.78 12.44
C LEU A 10 -1.23 1.61 10.91
N VAL A 11 -0.68 0.53 10.35
CA VAL A 11 -0.82 0.23 8.92
C VAL A 11 -2.27 -0.10 8.57
N ALA A 12 -2.95 -0.92 9.37
CA ALA A 12 -4.36 -1.25 9.16
C ALA A 12 -5.26 -0.01 9.20
N ALA A 13 -4.97 0.93 10.11
CA ALA A 13 -5.68 2.22 10.18
C ALA A 13 -5.49 3.05 8.90
N ILE A 14 -4.27 3.12 8.37
CA ILE A 14 -3.98 3.82 7.10
C ILE A 14 -4.72 3.17 5.93
N GLU A 15 -4.74 1.84 5.87
CA GLU A 15 -5.45 1.10 4.82
C GLU A 15 -6.96 1.32 4.90
N HIS A 16 -7.51 1.31 6.11
CA HIS A 16 -8.91 1.67 6.34
C HIS A 16 -9.21 3.09 5.87
N MET A 17 -8.34 4.06 6.22
CA MET A 17 -8.52 5.45 5.79
C MET A 17 -8.50 5.59 4.26
N HIS A 18 -7.59 4.88 3.61
CA HIS A 18 -7.45 4.87 2.16
C HIS A 18 -8.66 4.21 1.47
N ALA A 19 -9.21 3.14 2.05
CA ALA A 19 -10.38 2.45 1.51
C ALA A 19 -11.68 3.25 1.69
N ALA A 20 -11.81 3.99 2.79
CA ALA A 20 -12.99 4.81 3.06
C ALA A 20 -13.15 5.98 2.07
N LEU A 21 -12.05 6.48 1.47
CA LEU A 21 -12.05 7.60 0.52
C LEU A 21 -12.81 8.83 1.07
N GLU A 22 -12.56 9.16 2.33
CA GLU A 22 -13.17 10.29 3.03
C GLU A 22 -12.11 11.17 3.72
N ASN A 23 -12.41 12.46 3.85
CA ASN A 23 -11.55 13.41 4.55
C ASN A 23 -11.52 13.08 6.04
N GLN A 24 -10.37 12.65 6.54
CA GLN A 24 -10.24 12.23 7.94
C GLN A 24 -8.83 12.44 8.47
N GLN A 25 -8.75 12.63 9.79
CA GLN A 25 -7.49 12.82 10.49
C GLN A 25 -7.51 12.08 11.82
N TRP A 26 -6.56 11.18 12.02
CA TRP A 26 -6.43 10.38 13.25
C TRP A 26 -5.06 10.62 13.90
N VAL A 27 -4.99 10.37 15.21
CA VAL A 27 -3.73 10.38 15.95
C VAL A 27 -3.59 9.06 16.69
N LEU A 28 -2.58 8.26 16.33
CA LEU A 28 -2.35 6.92 16.87
C LEU A 28 -0.89 6.78 17.30
N PHE A 29 -0.66 6.45 18.57
CA PHE A 29 0.69 6.20 19.10
C PHE A 29 1.69 7.35 18.82
N GLY A 30 1.22 8.59 18.85
CA GLY A 30 2.00 9.80 18.54
C GLY A 30 2.19 10.09 17.04
N TRP A 31 1.69 9.22 16.16
CA TRP A 31 1.63 9.50 14.72
C TRP A 31 0.35 10.23 14.39
N ARG A 32 0.45 11.22 13.51
CA ARG A 32 -0.70 11.90 12.91
C ARG A 32 -0.94 11.36 11.52
N LEU A 33 -2.12 10.80 11.27
CA LEU A 33 -2.53 10.27 9.98
C LEU A 33 -3.57 11.22 9.40
N GLN A 34 -3.41 11.63 8.15
CA GLN A 34 -4.33 12.51 7.47
C GLN A 34 -4.60 11.97 6.07
N PHE A 35 -5.86 11.90 5.69
CA PHE A 35 -6.28 11.57 4.34
C PHE A 35 -7.20 12.67 3.83
N ALA A 36 -6.88 13.21 2.66
CA ALA A 36 -7.63 14.28 2.02
C ALA A 36 -8.06 13.85 0.62
N VAL A 37 -9.37 13.70 0.41
CA VAL A 37 -9.97 13.39 -0.87
C VAL A 37 -9.95 14.64 -1.76
N ARG A 38 -9.60 14.46 -3.03
CA ARG A 38 -9.55 15.59 -3.97
C ARG A 38 -10.96 15.98 -4.39
N ARG A 39 -11.26 17.28 -4.40
CA ARG A 39 -12.61 17.80 -4.75
C ARG A 39 -13.12 17.34 -6.11
N ASN A 40 -12.22 17.16 -7.07
CA ASN A 40 -12.56 16.78 -8.45
C ASN A 40 -12.44 15.27 -8.70
N ASP A 41 -11.94 14.50 -7.74
CA ASP A 41 -11.70 13.07 -7.90
C ASP A 41 -12.01 12.35 -6.60
N ARG A 42 -13.24 11.84 -6.49
CA ARG A 42 -13.69 11.07 -5.32
C ARG A 42 -13.06 9.68 -5.23
N THR A 43 -12.28 9.28 -6.23
CA THR A 43 -11.57 8.00 -6.25
C THR A 43 -10.12 8.14 -5.79
N ARG A 44 -9.62 9.38 -5.64
CA ARG A 44 -8.24 9.67 -5.25
C ARG A 44 -8.17 10.62 -4.07
N GLY A 45 -7.31 10.27 -3.13
CA GLY A 45 -6.97 11.14 -2.01
C GLY A 45 -5.47 11.14 -1.74
N ASP A 46 -5.03 12.20 -1.07
CA ASP A 46 -3.67 12.41 -0.64
C ASP A 46 -3.54 11.92 0.81
N LEU A 47 -2.71 10.89 1.00
CA LEU A 47 -2.33 10.40 2.32
C LEU A 47 -1.12 11.18 2.82
N CYS A 48 -1.16 11.63 4.08
CA CYS A 48 -0.01 12.20 4.77
C CYS A 48 0.07 11.65 6.20
N CYS A 49 1.17 10.98 6.52
CA CYS A 49 1.47 10.48 7.85
C CYS A 49 2.63 11.27 8.43
N THR A 50 2.45 11.89 9.60
CA THR A 50 3.52 12.58 10.33
C THR A 50 3.94 11.73 11.51
N ALA A 51 5.22 11.35 11.55
CA ALA A 51 5.81 10.62 12.65
C ALA A 51 5.96 11.52 13.90
N PRO A 52 6.10 10.93 15.11
CA PRO A 52 6.40 11.68 16.33
C PRO A 52 7.68 12.52 16.22
N THR A 53 8.61 12.12 15.35
CA THR A 53 9.85 12.84 15.06
C THR A 53 9.65 14.07 14.15
N GLY A 54 8.43 14.32 13.68
CA GLY A 54 8.11 15.40 12.74
C GLY A 54 8.28 15.05 11.26
N GLU A 55 8.83 13.87 10.95
CA GLU A 55 9.00 13.41 9.57
C GLU A 55 7.65 13.12 8.90
N ARG A 56 7.47 13.58 7.66
CA ARG A 56 6.24 13.37 6.88
C ARG A 56 6.44 12.30 5.82
N ILE A 57 5.49 11.39 5.72
CA ILE A 57 5.50 10.26 4.79
C ILE A 57 4.14 10.19 4.10
N CYS A 58 4.12 10.31 2.77
CA CYS A 58 2.88 10.41 2.00
C CYS A 58 2.49 9.11 1.27
N SER A 59 3.08 7.97 1.64
CA SER A 59 2.78 6.68 1.01
C SER A 59 2.73 5.56 2.03
N ILE A 60 1.79 4.62 1.84
CA ILE A 60 1.65 3.43 2.69
C ILE A 60 2.95 2.61 2.68
N ALA A 61 3.57 2.45 1.50
CA ALA A 61 4.86 1.76 1.36
C ALA A 61 6.00 2.46 2.12
N GLY A 62 6.02 3.80 2.12
CA GLY A 62 6.97 4.58 2.92
C GLY A 62 6.79 4.33 4.42
N VAL A 63 5.54 4.32 4.89
CA VAL A 63 5.24 4.06 6.30
C VAL A 63 5.63 2.63 6.68
N ARG A 64 5.30 1.62 5.85
CA ARG A 64 5.71 0.22 6.07
C ARG A 64 7.23 0.08 6.18
N ARG A 65 8.00 0.73 5.29
CA ARG A 65 9.49 0.75 5.39
C ARG A 65 9.97 1.40 6.69
N LYS A 66 9.40 2.54 7.08
CA LYS A 66 9.79 3.25 8.30
C LYS A 66 9.50 2.43 9.57
N LEU A 67 8.41 1.66 9.57
CA LEU A 67 8.05 0.78 10.67
C LEU A 67 8.82 -0.56 10.66
N GLY A 68 9.66 -0.82 9.65
CA GLY A 68 10.35 -2.10 9.48
C GLY A 68 9.39 -3.25 9.14
N LEU A 69 8.24 -2.93 8.52
CA LEU A 69 7.22 -3.89 8.07
C LEU A 69 7.32 -4.17 6.56
N ALA A 70 8.24 -3.52 5.86
CA ALA A 70 8.49 -3.85 4.47
C ALA A 70 9.17 -5.23 4.41
N SER A 71 8.51 -6.18 3.76
CA SER A 71 9.23 -7.35 3.22
C SER A 71 10.31 -6.80 2.29
N ALA A 72 11.55 -7.26 2.46
CA ALA A 72 12.73 -6.70 1.80
C ALA A 72 12.47 -6.43 0.30
N PRO A 73 12.93 -5.29 -0.26
CA PRO A 73 13.16 -5.29 -1.71
C PRO A 73 14.16 -6.44 -1.99
N PRO A 74 13.93 -7.32 -2.99
CA PRO A 74 15.00 -8.21 -3.42
C PRO A 74 16.20 -7.33 -3.77
N ASP A 75 17.38 -7.74 -3.30
CA ASP A 75 18.65 -7.07 -3.58
C ASP A 75 18.70 -6.65 -5.05
N PRO A 76 19.14 -5.42 -5.36
CA PRO A 76 19.49 -5.11 -6.74
C PRO A 76 20.59 -6.10 -7.14
N LEU A 77 20.27 -7.00 -8.08
CA LEU A 77 21.25 -7.89 -8.71
C LEU A 77 22.51 -7.06 -9.04
N PRO A 78 23.72 -7.58 -8.76
CA PRO A 78 24.94 -6.86 -9.06
C PRO A 78 24.93 -6.51 -10.56
N LYS A 79 25.03 -5.21 -10.86
CA LYS A 79 25.16 -4.72 -12.23
C LYS A 79 26.38 -5.42 -12.83
N PRO A 80 26.28 -6.07 -14.00
CA PRO A 80 27.46 -6.63 -14.64
C PRO A 80 28.39 -5.46 -15.00
N THR A 81 29.52 -5.41 -14.31
CA THR A 81 30.63 -4.54 -14.66
C THR A 81 30.99 -4.85 -16.11
N ALA A 82 30.87 -3.85 -16.98
CA ALA A 82 31.39 -3.92 -18.33
C ALA A 82 32.93 -3.98 -18.27
N ALA A 83 33.46 -5.18 -18.11
CA ALA A 83 34.79 -5.59 -18.53
C ALA A 83 34.51 -6.84 -19.37
N GLY A 84 34.52 -6.76 -20.70
CA GLY A 84 35.78 -6.62 -21.40
C GLY A 84 36.40 -8.02 -21.48
N SER A 85 36.15 -8.67 -22.61
CA SER A 85 36.93 -9.77 -23.19
C SER A 85 36.55 -11.21 -22.83
N ASP A 86 36.18 -11.90 -23.91
CA ASP A 86 36.56 -13.25 -24.30
C ASP A 86 35.88 -14.48 -23.67
N GLY A 87 35.47 -15.36 -24.58
CA GLY A 87 35.56 -16.79 -24.36
C GLY A 87 34.38 -17.48 -23.66
N ALA A 88 33.62 -18.19 -24.50
CA ALA A 88 33.15 -19.55 -24.24
C ALA A 88 31.86 -19.79 -23.41
N VAL A 89 30.87 -20.28 -24.17
CA VAL A 89 30.18 -21.56 -23.96
C VAL A 89 29.06 -21.65 -22.90
N ALA A 90 27.94 -22.15 -23.43
CA ALA A 90 26.93 -23.01 -22.81
C ALA A 90 25.74 -22.38 -22.05
N ARG A 91 24.60 -22.49 -22.75
CA ARG A 91 23.48 -23.40 -22.43
C ARG A 91 22.21 -22.81 -21.82
N SER A 92 21.16 -23.50 -22.22
CA SER A 92 19.85 -23.63 -21.61
C SER A 92 18.91 -22.45 -21.77
N GLY A 93 18.12 -22.54 -22.84
CA GLY A 93 16.76 -22.04 -22.81
C GLY A 93 16.00 -22.77 -21.71
N ALA A 94 15.64 -22.02 -20.67
CA ALA A 94 14.62 -22.41 -19.72
C ALA A 94 13.40 -21.51 -19.95
N VAL A 95 12.37 -22.10 -20.54
CA VAL A 95 11.02 -21.54 -20.65
C VAL A 95 10.46 -21.39 -19.24
N PHE A 96 10.20 -20.18 -18.79
CA PHE A 96 9.48 -19.94 -17.56
C PHE A 96 8.01 -19.66 -17.87
N ILE A 97 7.19 -20.63 -17.46
CA ILE A 97 5.73 -20.60 -17.49
C ILE A 97 5.25 -19.55 -16.48
N VAL A 98 4.56 -18.53 -16.96
CA VAL A 98 3.83 -17.58 -16.11
C VAL A 98 2.56 -18.28 -15.63
N GLN A 99 2.57 -18.83 -14.42
CA GLN A 99 1.32 -19.21 -13.74
C GLN A 99 0.67 -17.94 -13.18
N ALA A 100 -0.40 -17.52 -13.84
CA ALA A 100 -1.36 -16.58 -13.29
C ALA A 100 -2.10 -17.27 -12.14
N VAL A 101 -1.80 -16.88 -10.91
CA VAL A 101 -2.61 -17.25 -9.75
C VAL A 101 -3.70 -16.20 -9.61
N GLY A 102 -4.89 -16.54 -10.12
CA GLY A 102 -6.10 -15.78 -9.91
C GLY A 102 -6.54 -15.86 -8.45
N TYR A 103 -6.89 -14.70 -7.88
CA TYR A 103 -7.78 -14.62 -6.74
C TYR A 103 -9.03 -13.88 -7.20
N GLY A 104 -10.07 -14.67 -7.50
CA GLY A 104 -11.42 -14.16 -7.59
C GLY A 104 -11.94 -13.80 -6.20
N THR A 105 -12.69 -12.71 -6.11
CA THR A 105 -13.59 -12.47 -4.98
C THR A 105 -14.93 -11.98 -5.51
N GLN A 106 -15.80 -12.98 -5.61
CA GLN A 106 -17.25 -13.04 -5.54
C GLN A 106 -18.04 -11.71 -5.51
N HIS A 107 -18.96 -11.64 -6.47
CA HIS A 107 -20.16 -10.82 -6.41
C HIS A 107 -20.95 -11.11 -5.13
N VAL A 108 -21.28 -10.08 -4.37
CA VAL A 108 -22.38 -10.12 -3.40
C VAL A 108 -23.58 -9.44 -4.04
N ALA A 109 -24.57 -10.26 -4.40
CA ALA A 109 -25.93 -9.81 -4.60
C ALA A 109 -26.64 -9.71 -3.23
N LYS A 110 -27.24 -8.54 -2.94
CA LYS A 110 -28.44 -8.37 -2.09
C LYS A 110 -28.91 -6.91 -2.25
N ALA A 111 -30.00 -6.67 -2.96
CA ALA A 111 -31.40 -6.81 -2.59
C ALA A 111 -31.95 -5.60 -1.81
N GLU A 112 -33.09 -5.12 -2.32
CA GLU A 112 -34.18 -4.42 -1.63
C GLU A 112 -34.07 -2.92 -1.34
N ASP A 113 -34.70 -2.16 -2.25
CA ASP A 113 -35.85 -1.29 -1.98
C ASP A 113 -35.95 -0.70 -0.56
N LEU A 114 -35.41 0.52 -0.40
CA LEU A 114 -35.85 1.44 0.65
C LEU A 114 -36.06 2.82 0.02
N ARG A 115 -37.35 3.12 -0.23
CA ARG A 115 -37.85 4.45 -0.60
C ARG A 115 -37.46 5.49 0.46
N PRO A 116 -37.15 6.74 0.07
CA PRO A 116 -37.04 7.82 1.04
C PRO A 116 -38.44 8.25 1.53
N PRO A 117 -38.64 8.58 2.82
CA PRO A 117 -39.86 9.24 3.26
C PRO A 117 -39.90 10.67 2.74
N THR A 118 -40.87 10.97 1.88
CA THR A 118 -41.29 12.33 1.56
C THR A 118 -41.83 13.00 2.82
N LYS A 119 -41.14 14.03 3.31
CA LYS A 119 -41.72 14.99 4.24
C LYS A 119 -42.62 15.97 3.48
N ARG A 120 -43.90 15.99 3.82
CA ARG A 120 -44.74 17.18 3.81
C ARG A 120 -45.51 17.20 5.13
#